data_AF-A0A224XWF2-F1
#
_entry.id   AF-A0A224XWF2-F1
#
_cell.length_a   1.000
_cell.length_b   1.000
_cell.length_c   1.000
_cell.angle_alpha   90.00
_cell.angle_beta   90.00
_cell.angle_gamma   90.00
#
_symmetry.space_group_name_H-M   'P 1'
#
loop_
_entity.id
_entity.type
_entity.pdbx_description
1 polymer ?
#
loop_
_entity_poly.entity_id
_entity_poly.type
_entity_poly.pdbx_seq_one_letter_code
_entity_poly.pdbx_strand_id
1 'polypeptide(L)'
;MGNLVWRASRLEPVIELLLETNKLGEFMCVVSGTLISFMDTYNRDMPDIRSDESQFILSICGIVANIAAIPCGRQFIVSNTNGKELLDQIFKALPKIPCVSGDPLKRILLMVLYNISINQNGLVLLQEQRTLLDSLSRIIVCERTAELKVLALRLLESITFDIPNRLVLQSFKKHLPIQKLEGLKEVTDAEIRQYATSVLKNVSKAETELMEQAARPAGPYVPYEECMLAKGSECAKKKCPPTLKKD
;
A
#
# COMPACT_ATOMS: atom_id res chain seq x y z
N MET A 1 27.18 -7.09 -8.33
CA MET A 1 26.97 -5.65 -8.02
C MET A 1 25.72 -5.38 -7.19
N GLY A 2 24.54 -5.96 -7.51
CA GLY A 2 23.29 -5.70 -6.78
C GLY A 2 23.37 -5.88 -5.25
N ASN A 3 23.96 -6.99 -4.79
CA ASN A 3 24.12 -7.27 -3.35
C ASN A 3 24.94 -6.22 -2.58
N LEU A 4 25.95 -5.62 -3.22
CA LEU A 4 26.77 -4.57 -2.60
C LEU A 4 25.94 -3.30 -2.41
N VAL A 5 25.24 -2.87 -3.46
CA VAL A 5 24.40 -1.67 -3.42
C VAL A 5 23.22 -1.85 -2.45
N TRP A 6 22.62 -3.05 -2.40
CA TRP A 6 21.58 -3.35 -1.42
C TRP A 6 22.07 -3.23 0.03
N ARG A 7 23.27 -3.72 0.33
CA ARG A 7 23.87 -3.55 1.66
C ARG A 7 24.17 -2.08 1.96
N ALA A 8 24.75 -1.36 0.99
CA ALA A 8 25.07 0.06 1.14
C ALA A 8 23.82 0.91 1.36
N SER A 9 22.73 0.64 0.63
CA SER A 9 21.49 1.40 0.71
C SER A 9 20.72 1.21 2.02
N ARG A 10 21.21 0.38 2.95
CA ARG A 10 20.70 0.35 4.34
C ARG A 10 21.06 1.62 5.11
N LEU A 11 22.07 2.35 4.64
CA LEU A 11 22.47 3.63 5.20
C LEU A 11 21.64 4.73 4.55
N GLU A 12 20.89 5.48 5.36
CA GLU A 12 20.08 6.61 4.90
C GLU A 12 20.87 7.62 4.04
N PRO A 13 22.12 8.01 4.36
CA PRO A 13 22.91 8.90 3.50
C PRO A 13 23.17 8.37 2.09
N VAL A 14 23.21 7.04 1.91
CA VAL A 14 23.36 6.44 0.58
C VAL A 14 22.07 6.60 -0.23
N ILE A 15 20.92 6.49 0.41
CA ILE A 15 19.63 6.72 -0.25
C ILE A 15 19.46 8.20 -0.58
N GLU A 16 19.83 9.10 0.33
CA GLU A 16 19.81 10.55 0.07
C GLU A 16 20.66 10.90 -1.15
N LEU A 17 21.88 10.37 -1.23
CA LEU A 17 22.74 10.56 -2.40
C LEU A 17 22.08 10.01 -3.68
N LEU A 18 21.43 8.85 -3.63
CA LEU A 18 20.69 8.30 -4.78
C LEU A 18 19.52 9.20 -5.20
N LEU A 19 18.82 9.83 -4.25
CA LEU A 19 17.71 10.76 -4.50
C LEU A 19 18.19 12.08 -5.10
N GLU A 20 19.37 12.55 -4.72
CA GLU A 20 20.02 13.72 -5.34
C GLU A 20 20.40 13.44 -6.80
N THR A 21 20.64 12.17 -7.16
CA THR A 21 20.80 11.82 -8.57
C THR A 21 19.46 11.92 -9.31
N ASN A 22 19.47 12.49 -10.51
CA ASN A 22 18.34 12.43 -11.43
C ASN A 22 18.12 11.03 -12.05
N LYS A 23 18.82 10.01 -11.54
CA LYS A 23 18.85 8.64 -12.08
C LYS A 23 17.96 7.66 -11.35
N LEU A 24 17.37 8.06 -10.21
CA LEU A 24 16.51 7.16 -9.44
C LEU A 24 15.26 6.74 -10.23
N GLY A 25 14.70 7.62 -11.06
CA GLY A 25 13.58 7.28 -11.93
C GLY A 25 13.95 6.22 -12.96
N GLU A 26 15.13 6.33 -13.58
CA GLU A 26 15.66 5.32 -14.51
C GLU A 26 15.89 3.99 -13.79
N PHE A 27 16.42 4.02 -12.56
CA PHE A 27 16.56 2.83 -11.72
C PHE A 27 15.21 2.14 -11.47
N MET A 28 14.15 2.87 -11.10
CA MET A 28 12.80 2.29 -10.91
C MET A 28 12.29 1.61 -12.19
N CYS A 29 12.54 2.21 -13.36
CA CYS A 29 12.20 1.62 -14.65
C CYS A 29 12.94 0.29 -14.90
N VAL A 30 14.24 0.25 -14.61
CA VAL A 30 15.04 -0.98 -14.70
C VAL A 30 14.52 -2.06 -13.74
N VAL A 31 14.22 -1.71 -12.49
CA VAL A 31 13.66 -2.68 -11.53
C VAL A 31 12.31 -3.20 -12.01
N SER A 32 11.46 -2.32 -12.53
CA SER A 32 10.15 -2.68 -13.08
C SER A 32 10.28 -3.70 -14.22
N GLY A 33 11.08 -3.38 -15.25
CA GLY A 33 11.31 -4.29 -16.37
C GLY A 33 11.97 -5.61 -15.96
N THR A 34 12.90 -5.57 -15.01
CA THR A 34 13.58 -6.77 -14.50
C THR A 34 12.62 -7.67 -13.72
N LEU A 35 11.76 -7.09 -12.88
CA LEU A 35 10.75 -7.84 -12.14
C LEU A 35 9.77 -8.52 -13.09
N ILE A 36 9.28 -7.82 -14.12
CA ILE A 36 8.39 -8.40 -15.12
C ILE A 36 9.09 -9.58 -15.83
N SER A 37 10.29 -9.35 -16.37
CA SER A 37 11.05 -10.38 -17.10
C SER A 37 11.32 -11.62 -16.23
N PHE A 38 11.70 -11.41 -14.98
CA PHE A 38 11.91 -12.49 -14.02
C PHE A 38 10.62 -13.27 -13.75
N MET A 39 9.50 -12.57 -13.53
CA MET A 39 8.20 -13.21 -13.31
C MET A 39 7.69 -13.94 -14.55
N ASP A 40 7.90 -13.41 -15.75
CA ASP A 40 7.48 -14.08 -16.99
C ASP A 40 8.28 -15.37 -17.22
N THR A 41 9.54 -15.39 -16.80
CA THR A 41 10.43 -16.55 -16.92
C THR A 41 10.14 -17.61 -15.83
N TYR A 42 9.91 -17.18 -14.59
CA TYR A 42 9.93 -18.08 -13.41
C TYR A 42 8.62 -18.12 -12.60
N ASN A 43 7.48 -17.69 -13.16
CA ASN A 43 6.19 -17.69 -12.43
C ASN A 43 5.69 -19.05 -11.93
N ARG A 44 6.21 -20.17 -12.44
CA ARG A 44 5.83 -21.52 -11.99
C ARG A 44 6.71 -22.04 -10.88
N ASP A 45 8.01 -21.84 -11.04
CA ASP A 45 9.02 -22.24 -10.07
C ASP A 45 10.21 -21.29 -10.14
N MET A 46 10.59 -20.76 -8.99
CA MET A 46 11.69 -19.81 -8.88
C MET A 46 13.02 -20.57 -8.76
N PRO A 47 14.10 -20.05 -9.37
CA PRO A 47 15.41 -20.68 -9.25
C PRO A 47 15.88 -20.67 -7.80
N ASP A 48 16.83 -21.56 -7.47
CA ASP A 48 17.38 -21.66 -6.11
C ASP A 48 17.77 -20.27 -5.57
N ILE A 49 17.54 -20.03 -4.29
CA ILE A 49 17.78 -18.71 -3.69
C ILE A 49 19.23 -18.24 -3.84
N ARG A 50 20.19 -19.17 -3.99
CA ARG A 50 21.62 -18.88 -4.17
C ARG A 50 22.01 -18.65 -5.64
N SER A 51 21.11 -18.89 -6.58
CA SER A 51 21.34 -18.58 -8.00
C SER A 51 21.60 -17.09 -8.21
N ASP A 52 22.36 -16.76 -9.26
CA ASP A 52 22.66 -15.38 -9.60
C ASP A 52 21.37 -14.61 -9.94
N GLU A 53 20.40 -15.27 -10.59
CA GLU A 53 19.10 -14.70 -10.94
C GLU A 53 18.30 -14.34 -9.68
N SER A 54 18.16 -15.27 -8.73
CA SER A 54 17.47 -15.02 -7.46
C SER A 54 18.19 -13.95 -6.64
N GLN A 55 19.52 -14.02 -6.53
CA GLN A 55 20.30 -13.02 -5.80
C GLN A 55 20.17 -11.64 -6.43
N PHE A 56 20.13 -11.56 -7.78
CA PHE A 56 19.99 -10.31 -8.49
C PHE A 56 18.62 -9.68 -8.27
N ILE A 57 17.52 -10.42 -8.50
CA ILE A 57 16.17 -9.88 -8.32
C ILE A 57 15.90 -9.47 -6.87
N LEU A 58 16.33 -10.28 -5.91
CA LEU A 58 16.18 -9.97 -4.48
C LEU A 58 16.98 -8.73 -4.10
N SER A 59 18.20 -8.56 -4.65
CA SER A 59 19.01 -7.38 -4.41
C SER A 59 18.36 -6.11 -4.92
N ILE A 60 17.88 -6.10 -6.16
CA ILE A 60 17.32 -4.87 -6.76
C ILE A 60 15.99 -4.48 -6.13
N CYS A 61 15.11 -5.44 -5.84
CA CYS A 61 13.88 -5.18 -5.08
C CYS A 61 14.21 -4.79 -3.63
N GLY A 62 15.27 -5.34 -3.04
CA GLY A 62 15.76 -5.00 -1.71
C GLY A 62 16.25 -3.55 -1.60
N ILE A 63 16.90 -3.03 -2.65
CA ILE A 63 17.27 -1.60 -2.74
C ILE A 63 16.00 -0.73 -2.70
N VAL A 64 14.96 -1.09 -3.46
CA VAL A 64 13.68 -0.37 -3.45
C VAL A 64 13.03 -0.41 -2.07
N ALA A 65 13.10 -1.54 -1.37
CA ALA A 65 12.57 -1.66 -0.02
C ALA A 65 13.28 -0.74 0.98
N ASN A 66 14.61 -0.61 0.87
CA ASN A 66 15.40 0.34 1.64
C ASN A 66 15.05 1.79 1.29
N ILE A 67 14.91 2.13 0.01
CA ILE A 67 14.47 3.47 -0.43
C ILE A 67 13.10 3.81 0.18
N ALA A 68 12.15 2.88 0.14
CA ALA A 68 10.83 3.06 0.74
C ALA A 68 10.89 3.18 2.27
N ALA A 69 11.95 2.70 2.94
CA ALA A 69 12.06 2.78 4.39
C ALA A 69 12.20 4.22 4.91
N ILE A 70 12.64 5.17 4.07
CA ILE A 70 12.83 6.57 4.47
C ILE A 70 11.75 7.52 3.87
N PRO A 71 11.39 8.63 4.54
CA PRO A 71 10.28 9.49 4.12
C PRO A 71 10.41 10.06 2.70
N CYS A 72 11.59 10.59 2.34
CA CYS A 72 11.84 11.18 1.02
C CYS A 72 11.79 10.12 -0.09
N GLY A 73 12.28 8.90 0.17
CA GLY A 73 12.20 7.79 -0.77
C GLY A 73 10.75 7.33 -1.01
N ARG A 74 9.91 7.24 0.03
CA ARG A 74 8.46 7.00 -0.15
C ARG A 74 7.82 8.06 -1.01
N GLN A 75 8.08 9.34 -0.68
CA GLN A 75 7.52 10.46 -1.41
C GLN A 75 7.95 10.45 -2.88
N PHE A 76 9.20 10.09 -3.16
CA PHE A 76 9.69 9.92 -4.53
C PHE A 76 8.91 8.81 -5.25
N ILE A 77 8.83 7.61 -4.68
CA ILE A 77 8.17 6.46 -5.33
C ILE A 77 6.71 6.78 -5.70
N VAL A 78 5.98 7.42 -4.79
CA VAL A 78 4.55 7.73 -5.01
C VAL A 78 4.30 8.98 -5.87
N SER A 79 5.32 9.78 -6.18
CA SER A 79 5.19 10.99 -7.02
C SER A 79 5.79 10.81 -8.41
N ASN A 80 6.84 10.00 -8.55
CA ASN A 80 7.51 9.75 -9.82
C ASN A 80 6.75 8.72 -10.67
N THR A 81 6.64 8.96 -11.98
CA THR A 81 5.96 8.07 -12.93
C THR A 81 6.52 6.65 -12.93
N ASN A 82 7.84 6.49 -12.93
CA ASN A 82 8.47 5.16 -12.93
C ASN A 82 8.36 4.47 -11.56
N GLY A 83 8.28 5.24 -10.48
CA GLY A 83 7.98 4.72 -9.15
C GLY A 83 6.57 4.13 -9.07
N LYS A 84 5.57 4.85 -9.59
CA LYS A 84 4.18 4.36 -9.68
C LYS A 84 4.06 3.14 -10.58
N GLU A 85 4.71 3.16 -11.74
CA GLU A 85 4.72 2.00 -12.65
C GLU A 85 5.31 0.77 -11.95
N LEU A 86 6.41 0.93 -11.20
CA LEU A 86 6.96 -0.17 -10.41
C LEU A 86 5.95 -0.72 -9.38
N LEU A 87 5.20 0.13 -8.69
CA LEU A 87 4.14 -0.32 -7.77
C LEU A 87 3.06 -1.13 -8.51
N ASP A 88 2.63 -0.68 -9.68
CA ASP A 88 1.67 -1.42 -10.50
C ASP A 88 2.19 -2.79 -10.91
N GLN A 89 3.47 -2.90 -11.23
CA GLN A 89 4.10 -4.19 -11.52
C GLN A 89 4.22 -5.08 -10.29
N ILE A 90 4.49 -4.52 -9.11
CA ILE A 90 4.46 -5.26 -7.84
C ILE A 90 3.06 -5.84 -7.59
N PHE A 91 1.99 -5.06 -7.79
CA PHE A 91 0.61 -5.56 -7.63
C PHE A 91 0.29 -6.70 -8.60
N LYS A 92 0.76 -6.62 -9.85
CA LYS A 92 0.57 -7.66 -10.86
C LYS A 92 1.42 -8.90 -10.60
N ALA A 93 2.61 -8.74 -10.01
CA ALA A 93 3.54 -9.82 -9.72
C ALA A 93 3.13 -10.64 -8.50
N LEU A 94 2.76 -9.99 -7.39
CA LEU A 94 2.40 -10.64 -6.11
C LEU A 94 1.52 -11.90 -6.23
N PRO A 95 0.37 -11.88 -6.94
CA PRO A 95 -0.51 -13.05 -7.03
C PRO A 95 0.07 -14.19 -7.88
N LYS A 96 1.14 -13.93 -8.65
CA LYS A 96 1.79 -14.90 -9.54
C LYS A 96 3.05 -15.51 -8.93
N ILE A 97 3.52 -15.02 -7.77
CA ILE A 97 4.74 -15.55 -7.15
C ILE A 97 4.44 -16.94 -6.56
N PRO A 98 5.17 -17.99 -6.95
CA PRO A 98 4.93 -19.34 -6.46
C PRO A 98 5.14 -19.45 -4.95
N CYS A 99 4.41 -20.35 -4.32
CA CYS A 99 4.57 -20.64 -2.89
C CYS A 99 5.92 -21.33 -2.63
N VAL A 100 6.51 -21.07 -1.47
CA VAL A 100 7.78 -21.65 -1.01
C VAL A 100 9.00 -21.11 -1.78
N SER A 101 9.15 -21.41 -3.07
CA SER A 101 10.33 -20.95 -3.84
C SER A 101 10.33 -19.43 -4.05
N GLY A 102 9.15 -18.80 -4.10
CA GLY A 102 9.00 -17.35 -4.23
C GLY A 102 8.84 -16.56 -2.93
N ASP A 103 8.81 -17.22 -1.76
CA ASP A 103 8.62 -16.56 -0.46
C ASP A 103 9.62 -15.42 -0.19
N PRO A 104 10.92 -15.53 -0.54
CA PRO A 104 11.87 -14.43 -0.37
C PRO A 104 11.51 -13.17 -1.14
N LEU A 105 11.01 -13.33 -2.37
CA LEU A 105 10.59 -12.20 -3.18
C LEU A 105 9.29 -11.58 -2.63
N LYS A 106 8.29 -12.41 -2.28
CA LYS A 106 7.06 -11.94 -1.62
C LYS A 106 7.37 -11.09 -0.39
N ARG A 107 8.29 -11.55 0.46
CA ARG A 107 8.71 -10.82 1.67
C ARG A 107 9.19 -9.41 1.35
N ILE A 108 10.11 -9.28 0.40
CA ILE A 108 10.67 -7.98 0.01
C ILE A 108 9.58 -7.07 -0.55
N LEU A 109 8.72 -7.59 -1.44
CA LEU A 109 7.65 -6.80 -2.04
C LEU A 109 6.62 -6.35 -1.01
N LEU A 110 6.22 -7.20 -0.06
CA LEU A 110 5.35 -6.82 1.05
C LEU A 110 5.99 -5.75 1.93
N MET A 111 7.31 -5.81 2.16
CA MET A 111 8.04 -4.79 2.89
C MET A 111 8.06 -3.44 2.15
N VAL A 112 8.24 -3.45 0.83
CA VAL A 112 8.09 -2.23 -0.01
C VAL A 112 6.71 -1.63 0.20
N LEU A 113 5.65 -2.43 0.04
CA LEU A 113 4.27 -1.93 0.12
C LEU A 113 3.91 -1.43 1.52
N TYR A 114 4.33 -2.12 2.58
CA TYR A 114 4.15 -1.65 3.96
C TYR A 114 4.88 -0.33 4.20
N ASN A 115 6.10 -0.20 3.68
CA ASN A 115 6.81 1.06 3.80
C ASN A 115 6.02 2.17 3.08
N ILE A 116 5.55 1.93 1.85
CA ILE A 116 4.74 2.90 1.09
C ILE A 116 3.44 3.28 1.82
N SER A 117 2.77 2.36 2.52
CA SER A 117 1.52 2.65 3.25
C SER A 117 1.69 3.63 4.41
N ILE A 118 2.92 3.88 4.87
CA ILE A 118 3.22 4.90 5.89
C ILE A 118 3.10 6.33 5.31
N ASN A 119 3.28 6.50 3.99
CA ASN A 119 3.09 7.80 3.33
C ASN A 119 1.62 8.03 2.99
N GLN A 120 1.09 9.24 3.21
CA GLN A 120 -0.33 9.55 2.98
C GLN A 120 -0.80 9.26 1.54
N ASN A 121 -0.03 9.69 0.54
CA ASN A 121 -0.37 9.45 -0.87
C ASN A 121 -0.20 7.97 -1.22
N GLY A 122 0.81 7.31 -0.64
CA GLY A 122 1.02 5.87 -0.75
C GLY A 122 -0.15 5.07 -0.16
N LEU A 123 -0.65 5.46 1.01
CA LEU A 123 -1.80 4.84 1.67
C LEU A 123 -3.03 4.88 0.78
N VAL A 124 -3.39 6.06 0.26
CA VAL A 124 -4.53 6.23 -0.64
C VAL A 124 -4.36 5.36 -1.89
N LEU A 125 -3.17 5.39 -2.51
CA LEU A 125 -2.87 4.56 -3.67
C LEU A 125 -3.09 3.08 -3.37
N LEU A 126 -2.59 2.57 -2.25
CA LEU A 126 -2.70 1.14 -1.91
C LEU A 126 -4.13 0.72 -1.54
N GLN A 127 -4.89 1.59 -0.89
CA GLN A 127 -6.29 1.34 -0.53
C GLN A 127 -7.20 1.13 -1.75
N GLU A 128 -6.89 1.77 -2.87
CA GLU A 128 -7.66 1.66 -4.12
C GLU A 128 -7.30 0.40 -4.94
N GLN A 129 -6.23 -0.31 -4.58
CA GLN A 129 -5.68 -1.41 -5.36
C GLN A 129 -6.33 -2.76 -5.01
N ARG A 130 -7.35 -3.15 -5.77
CA ARG A 130 -8.08 -4.41 -5.58
C ARG A 130 -7.19 -5.65 -5.66
N THR A 131 -6.27 -5.69 -6.63
CA THR A 131 -5.33 -6.79 -6.81
C THR A 131 -4.45 -7.01 -5.59
N LEU A 132 -4.09 -5.93 -4.88
CA LEU A 132 -3.36 -6.02 -3.62
C LEU A 132 -4.23 -6.68 -2.54
N LEU A 133 -5.48 -6.22 -2.36
CA LEU A 133 -6.40 -6.80 -1.37
C LEU A 133 -6.62 -8.30 -1.60
N ASP A 134 -6.84 -8.71 -2.85
CA ASP A 134 -6.97 -10.12 -3.22
C ASP A 134 -5.71 -10.92 -2.90
N SER A 135 -4.53 -10.34 -3.17
CA SER A 135 -3.24 -10.98 -2.88
C SER A 135 -3.02 -11.16 -1.37
N LEU A 136 -3.31 -10.12 -0.58
CA LEU A 136 -3.21 -10.21 0.89
C LEU A 136 -4.21 -11.22 1.46
N SER A 137 -5.43 -11.24 0.94
CA SER A 137 -6.46 -12.21 1.31
C SER A 137 -5.98 -13.64 1.06
N ARG A 138 -5.44 -13.92 -0.13
CA ARG A 138 -4.85 -15.23 -0.45
C ARG A 138 -3.69 -15.59 0.45
N ILE A 139 -2.78 -14.64 0.77
CA ILE A 139 -1.67 -14.89 1.68
C ILE A 139 -2.17 -15.30 3.08
N ILE A 140 -3.14 -14.56 3.61
CA ILE A 140 -3.73 -14.82 4.93
C ILE A 140 -4.42 -16.19 4.99
N VAL A 141 -5.10 -16.59 3.92
CA VAL A 141 -5.86 -17.84 3.84
C VAL A 141 -4.96 -19.05 3.57
N CYS A 142 -4.08 -18.95 2.58
CA CYS A 142 -3.42 -20.11 1.96
C CYS A 142 -1.97 -20.31 2.42
N GLU A 143 -1.24 -19.25 2.78
CA GLU A 143 0.20 -19.39 3.05
C GLU A 143 0.44 -20.15 4.35
N ARG A 144 1.44 -21.03 4.36
CA ARG A 144 1.75 -21.84 5.55
C ARG A 144 2.68 -21.08 6.50
N THR A 145 3.58 -20.28 5.95
CA THR A 145 4.61 -19.54 6.70
C THR A 145 3.98 -18.43 7.53
N ALA A 146 4.18 -18.48 8.85
CA ALA A 146 3.68 -17.45 9.78
C ALA A 146 4.21 -16.06 9.44
N GLU A 147 5.48 -15.96 9.04
CA GLU A 147 6.12 -14.70 8.65
C GLU A 147 5.38 -13.97 7.53
N LEU A 148 5.03 -14.66 6.43
CA LEU A 148 4.30 -14.03 5.32
C LEU A 148 2.89 -13.60 5.74
N LYS A 149 2.23 -14.36 6.62
CA LYS A 149 0.93 -13.96 7.19
C LYS A 149 1.06 -12.69 8.02
N VAL A 150 2.06 -12.62 8.89
CA VAL A 150 2.32 -11.44 9.72
C VAL A 150 2.57 -10.22 8.83
N LEU A 151 3.41 -10.34 7.79
CA LEU A 151 3.68 -9.23 6.87
C LEU A 151 2.42 -8.77 6.12
N ALA A 152 1.60 -9.72 5.66
CA ALA A 152 0.34 -9.39 4.99
C ALA A 152 -0.66 -8.74 5.94
N LEU A 153 -0.79 -9.23 7.18
CA LEU A 153 -1.67 -8.67 8.20
C LEU A 153 -1.21 -7.28 8.65
N ARG A 154 0.10 -7.07 8.79
CA ARG A 154 0.69 -5.77 9.15
C ARG A 154 0.47 -4.73 8.05
N LEU A 155 0.67 -5.10 6.79
CA LEU A 155 0.31 -4.23 5.66
C LEU A 155 -1.20 -3.96 5.65
N LEU A 156 -2.01 -4.98 5.87
CA LEU A 156 -3.47 -4.84 5.89
C LEU A 156 -3.95 -3.91 7.03
N GLU A 157 -3.35 -4.01 8.22
CA GLU A 157 -3.61 -3.09 9.34
C GLU A 157 -3.30 -1.66 8.92
N SER A 158 -2.12 -1.42 8.32
CA SER A 158 -1.72 -0.10 7.88
C SER A 158 -2.68 0.49 6.84
N ILE A 159 -3.09 -0.29 5.83
CA ILE A 159 -4.01 0.21 4.80
C ILE A 159 -5.46 0.32 5.26
N THR A 160 -5.83 -0.27 6.40
CA THR A 160 -7.19 -0.14 6.97
C THR A 160 -7.29 0.98 8.01
N PHE A 161 -6.18 1.56 8.46
CA PHE A 161 -6.15 2.53 9.56
C PHE A 161 -7.07 3.75 9.37
N ASP A 162 -7.10 4.32 8.16
CA ASP A 162 -7.89 5.51 7.83
C ASP A 162 -8.62 5.31 6.50
N ILE A 163 -9.77 4.63 6.53
CA ILE A 163 -10.56 4.33 5.34
C ILE A 163 -11.33 5.60 4.91
N PRO A 164 -11.03 6.19 3.74
CA PRO A 164 -11.41 7.56 3.44
C PRO A 164 -12.88 7.72 3.01
N ASN A 165 -13.49 6.67 2.47
CA ASN A 165 -14.84 6.74 1.92
C ASN A 165 -15.50 5.36 1.80
N ARG A 166 -16.80 5.38 1.49
CA ARG A 166 -17.64 4.17 1.36
C ARG A 166 -17.21 3.24 0.23
N LEU A 167 -16.66 3.75 -0.87
CA LEU A 167 -16.22 2.91 -1.99
C LEU A 167 -15.03 2.06 -1.58
N VAL A 168 -14.06 2.66 -0.88
CA VAL A 168 -12.91 1.94 -0.32
C VAL A 168 -13.35 0.94 0.74
N LEU A 169 -14.24 1.33 1.67
CA LEU A 169 -14.81 0.40 2.67
C LEU A 169 -15.49 -0.81 2.02
N GLN A 170 -16.33 -0.59 1.00
CA GLN A 170 -16.99 -1.68 0.26
C GLN A 170 -15.98 -2.58 -0.44
N SER A 171 -14.90 -2.02 -0.99
CA SER A 171 -13.80 -2.79 -1.55
C SER A 171 -13.16 -3.70 -0.50
N PHE A 172 -12.85 -3.19 0.70
CA PHE A 172 -12.34 -4.01 1.79
C PHE A 172 -13.32 -5.12 2.18
N LYS A 173 -14.60 -4.79 2.43
CA LYS A 173 -15.62 -5.79 2.80
C LYS A 173 -15.80 -6.89 1.75
N LYS A 174 -15.57 -6.57 0.48
CA LYS A 174 -15.70 -7.53 -0.63
C LYS A 174 -14.51 -8.49 -0.74
N HIS A 175 -13.28 -8.03 -0.55
CA HIS A 175 -12.08 -8.82 -0.87
C HIS A 175 -11.39 -9.40 0.38
N LEU A 176 -11.66 -8.84 1.57
CA LEU A 176 -11.06 -9.33 2.81
C LEU A 176 -11.67 -10.65 3.28
N PRO A 177 -10.83 -11.58 3.79
CA PRO A 177 -11.30 -12.87 4.27
C PRO A 177 -11.80 -12.73 5.72
N ILE A 178 -12.91 -12.02 5.94
CA ILE A 178 -13.41 -11.63 7.28
C ILE A 178 -13.55 -12.84 8.21
N GLN A 179 -14.14 -13.94 7.76
CA GLN A 179 -14.28 -15.15 8.58
C GLN A 179 -12.92 -15.74 8.98
N LYS A 180 -11.93 -15.69 8.09
CA LYS A 180 -10.57 -16.15 8.40
C LYS A 180 -9.92 -15.23 9.43
N LEU A 181 -10.05 -13.91 9.27
CA LEU A 181 -9.53 -12.91 10.21
C LEU A 181 -10.16 -13.09 11.61
N GLU A 182 -11.45 -13.37 11.71
CA GLU A 182 -12.10 -13.68 12.98
C GLU A 182 -11.48 -14.91 13.65
N GLY A 183 -11.26 -15.99 12.89
CA GLY A 183 -10.57 -17.18 13.41
C GLY A 183 -9.12 -16.92 13.81
N LEU A 184 -8.45 -15.93 13.21
CA LEU A 184 -7.08 -15.56 13.57
C LEU A 184 -6.98 -14.82 14.91
N LYS A 185 -8.10 -14.40 15.52
CA LYS A 185 -8.10 -13.81 16.87
C LYS A 185 -7.87 -14.84 17.98
N GLU A 186 -8.02 -16.12 17.70
CA GLU A 186 -7.93 -17.18 18.70
C GLU A 186 -6.66 -18.04 18.57
N VAL A 187 -5.75 -17.67 17.64
CA VAL A 187 -4.51 -18.43 17.44
C VAL A 187 -3.47 -18.14 18.52
N THR A 188 -2.54 -19.05 18.72
CA THR A 188 -1.49 -18.92 19.74
C THR A 188 -0.50 -17.80 19.45
N ASP A 189 -0.23 -17.52 18.17
CA ASP A 189 0.67 -16.47 17.73
C ASP A 189 0.11 -15.07 18.06
N ALA A 190 0.84 -14.34 18.91
CA ALA A 190 0.38 -13.06 19.45
C ALA A 190 0.35 -11.94 18.40
N GLU A 191 1.32 -11.91 17.47
CA GLU A 191 1.35 -10.89 16.43
C GLU A 191 0.20 -11.08 15.45
N ILE A 192 -0.04 -12.32 15.02
CA ILE A 192 -1.16 -12.65 14.14
C ILE A 192 -2.49 -12.23 14.78
N ARG A 193 -2.72 -12.59 16.06
CA ARG A 193 -3.93 -12.16 16.78
C ARG A 193 -4.07 -10.64 16.82
N GLN A 194 -2.99 -9.94 17.17
CA GLN A 194 -3.01 -8.49 17.33
C GLN A 194 -3.38 -7.81 16.02
N TYR A 195 -2.68 -8.13 14.93
CA TYR A 195 -2.96 -7.51 13.64
C TYR A 195 -4.35 -7.88 13.10
N ALA A 196 -4.78 -9.14 13.22
CA ALA A 196 -6.13 -9.55 12.80
C ALA A 196 -7.23 -8.78 13.57
N THR A 197 -7.08 -8.62 14.88
CA THR A 197 -8.00 -7.85 15.73
C THR A 197 -8.04 -6.38 15.29
N SER A 198 -6.86 -5.79 15.05
CA SER A 198 -6.72 -4.39 14.65
C SER A 198 -7.37 -4.11 13.29
N VAL A 199 -7.14 -4.97 12.30
CA VAL A 199 -7.79 -4.90 10.98
C VAL A 199 -9.31 -4.91 11.09
N LEU A 200 -9.87 -5.86 11.84
CA LEU A 200 -11.33 -5.98 12.01
C LEU A 200 -11.92 -4.76 12.74
N LYS A 201 -11.21 -4.25 13.76
CA LYS A 201 -11.58 -3.02 14.47
C LYS A 201 -11.58 -1.81 13.53
N ASN A 202 -10.55 -1.66 12.69
CA ASN A 202 -10.44 -0.55 11.75
C ASN A 202 -11.60 -0.54 10.74
N VAL A 203 -11.91 -1.70 10.15
CA VAL A 203 -13.04 -1.84 9.21
C VAL A 203 -14.37 -1.55 9.90
N SER A 204 -14.59 -2.07 11.11
CA SER A 204 -15.83 -1.84 11.86
C SER A 204 -15.99 -0.37 12.27
N LYS A 205 -14.90 0.27 12.71
CA LYS A 205 -14.87 1.70 13.04
C LYS A 205 -15.26 2.54 11.82
N ALA A 206 -14.63 2.28 10.68
CA ALA A 206 -14.93 2.99 9.43
C ALA A 206 -16.38 2.79 8.99
N GLU A 207 -16.96 1.60 9.19
CA GLU A 207 -18.36 1.34 8.90
C GLU A 207 -19.29 2.24 9.73
N THR A 208 -19.08 2.32 11.05
CA THR A 208 -19.87 3.19 11.93
C THR A 208 -19.73 4.66 11.55
N GLU A 209 -18.49 5.16 11.41
CA GLU A 209 -18.21 6.57 11.12
C GLU A 209 -18.81 7.00 9.76
N LEU A 210 -18.68 6.17 8.73
CA LEU A 210 -19.22 6.46 7.40
C LEU A 210 -20.74 6.27 7.31
N MET A 211 -21.36 5.45 8.18
CA MET A 211 -22.82 5.38 8.34
C MET A 211 -23.36 6.66 8.98
N GLU A 212 -22.77 7.08 10.10
CA GLU A 212 -23.15 8.32 10.80
C GLU A 212 -23.03 9.55 9.90
N GLN A 213 -21.96 9.65 9.11
CA GLN A 213 -21.76 10.78 8.19
C GLN A 213 -22.87 10.91 7.14
N ALA A 214 -23.47 9.82 6.65
CA ALA A 214 -24.58 9.93 5.69
C ALA A 214 -25.95 10.08 6.35
N ALA A 215 -26.08 9.73 7.63
CA ALA A 215 -27.29 9.99 8.41
C ALA A 215 -27.38 11.47 8.84
N ARG A 216 -26.28 12.23 8.78
CA ARG A 216 -26.30 13.68 9.07
C ARG A 216 -27.19 14.40 8.05
N PRO A 217 -28.21 15.16 8.49
CA PRO A 217 -29.01 15.96 7.58
C PRO A 217 -28.11 16.95 6.85
N ALA A 218 -28.41 17.22 5.58
CA ALA A 218 -27.77 18.32 4.87
C ALA A 218 -27.89 19.58 5.74
N GLY A 219 -26.76 20.25 6.00
CA GLY A 219 -26.76 21.47 6.79
C GLY A 219 -27.78 22.48 6.24
N PRO A 220 -28.26 23.42 7.05
CA PRO A 220 -29.26 24.39 6.60
C PRO A 220 -28.82 25.03 5.29
N TYR A 221 -29.70 24.97 4.29
CA TYR A 221 -29.49 25.68 3.04
C TYR A 221 -29.41 27.16 3.37
N VAL A 222 -28.24 27.76 3.19
CA VAL A 222 -28.05 29.21 3.32
C VAL A 222 -28.16 29.77 1.89
N PRO A 223 -29.21 30.56 1.59
CA PRO A 223 -29.34 31.23 0.31
C PRO A 223 -28.11 32.10 0.02
N TYR A 224 -27.70 32.18 -1.25
CA TYR A 224 -26.51 32.92 -1.67
C TYR A 224 -26.51 34.38 -1.19
N GLU A 225 -27.70 34.99 -1.13
CA GLU A 225 -27.91 36.37 -0.67
C GLU A 225 -27.55 36.57 0.81
N GLU A 226 -27.85 35.61 1.69
CA GLU A 226 -27.47 35.64 3.11
C GLU A 226 -25.96 35.47 3.31
N CYS A 227 -25.29 34.75 2.40
CA CYS A 227 -23.85 34.56 2.43
C CYS A 227 -23.09 35.84 2.04
N MET A 228 -23.66 36.66 1.16
CA MET A 228 -23.06 37.92 0.70
C MET A 228 -23.24 39.07 1.71
N LEU A 229 -24.29 39.02 2.53
CA LEU A 229 -24.56 40.00 3.60
C LEU A 229 -23.69 39.78 4.85
N ALA A 230 -23.10 38.59 5.01
CA ALA A 230 -22.20 38.26 6.12
C ALA A 230 -20.73 38.69 5.92
N LYS A 231 -20.44 39.60 4.97
CA LYS A 231 -19.12 40.23 4.83
C LYS A 231 -18.87 41.23 5.97
N GLY A 232 -18.63 40.69 7.16
CA GLY A 232 -18.29 41.45 8.37
C GLY A 232 -17.79 40.61 9.53
N SER A 233 -18.10 39.30 9.59
CA SER A 233 -17.60 38.44 10.66
C SER A 233 -17.50 36.97 10.23
N GLU A 234 -16.26 36.45 10.28
CA GLU A 234 -15.86 35.03 10.45
C GLU A 234 -16.62 33.87 9.75
N CYS A 235 -17.21 34.07 8.56
CA CYS A 235 -17.79 32.95 7.78
C CYS A 235 -17.02 32.56 6.51
N ALA A 236 -15.70 32.77 6.45
CA ALA A 236 -14.89 32.42 5.28
C ALA A 236 -14.50 30.92 5.16
N LYS A 237 -15.06 30.01 5.98
CA LYS A 237 -14.68 28.58 6.01
C LYS A 237 -15.76 27.57 5.63
N LYS A 238 -16.97 27.99 5.23
CA LYS A 238 -18.00 27.07 4.73
C LYS A 238 -18.04 27.11 3.21
N LYS A 239 -17.80 25.95 2.58
CA LYS A 239 -17.77 25.71 1.13
C LYS A 239 -18.99 26.34 0.45
N CYS A 240 -18.79 27.45 -0.25
CA CYS A 240 -19.76 27.90 -1.25
C CYS A 240 -19.77 26.88 -2.40
N PRO A 241 -20.94 26.36 -2.82
CA PRO A 241 -21.01 25.47 -3.97
C PRO A 241 -20.60 26.21 -5.25
N PRO A 242 -19.96 25.54 -6.23
CA PRO A 242 -19.67 26.14 -7.52
C PRO A 242 -20.99 26.52 -8.20
N THR A 243 -21.10 27.77 -8.61
CA THR A 243 -22.25 28.28 -9.33
C THR A 243 -22.44 27.48 -10.62
N LEU A 244 -23.59 26.83 -10.75
CA LEU A 244 -24.14 26.41 -12.04
C LEU A 244 -24.32 27.68 -12.87
N LYS A 245 -23.34 27.97 -13.75
CA LYS A 245 -23.55 28.90 -14.85
C LYS A 245 -24.61 28.29 -15.75
N LYS A 246 -25.82 28.82 -15.68
CA LYS A 246 -26.67 28.90 -16.86
C LYS A 246 -26.05 29.97 -17.75
N ASP A 247 -25.48 29.52 -18.87
CA ASP A 247 -25.73 30.01 -20.22
C ASP A 247 -25.05 29.05 -21.22
#